data_AF-A0A7C6E9I4-F1
#
_entry.id   AF-A0A7C6E9I4-F1
#
_cell.length_a   1.000
_cell.length_b   1.000
_cell.length_c   1.000
_cell.angle_alpha   90.00
_cell.angle_beta   90.00
_cell.angle_gamma   90.00
#
_symmetry.space_group_name_H-M   'P 1'
#
loop_
_entity.id
_entity.type
_entity.pdbx_description
1 polymer ?
#
loop_
_entity_poly.entity_id
_entity_poly.type
_entity_poly.pdbx_seq_one_letter_code
_entity_poly.pdbx_strand_id
1 'polypeptide(L)'
;MRRPQKDDDGLSVFRSRFARPEEVAGRFQRCHGVCELKVSAIRKLGLDVRPTSETDPAHAVIVGLPTYDENPSEALKLAVELAKNARLLGKLCK
;
A
#
# COMPACT_ATOMS: atom_id res chain seq x y z
N MET A 1 22.19 14.26 -1.77
CA MET A 1 21.26 13.23 -2.29
C MET A 1 20.12 13.95 -3.00
N ARG A 2 19.82 13.63 -4.27
CA ARG A 2 18.60 14.14 -4.94
C ARG A 2 17.40 13.53 -4.20
N ARG A 3 16.49 14.36 -3.70
CA ARG A 3 15.17 13.85 -3.28
C ARG A 3 14.52 13.22 -4.52
N PRO A 4 13.98 11.99 -4.43
CA PRO A 4 13.16 11.45 -5.50
C PRO A 4 12.08 12.46 -5.87
N GLN A 5 11.82 12.58 -7.17
CA GLN A 5 10.67 13.36 -7.65
C GLN A 5 9.42 12.79 -6.96
N LYS A 6 8.56 13.66 -6.45
CA LYS A 6 7.38 13.29 -5.68
C LYS A 6 6.46 12.47 -6.60
N ASP A 7 6.43 11.15 -6.44
CA ASP A 7 5.35 10.32 -6.97
C ASP A 7 4.12 10.67 -6.14
N ASP A 8 3.25 11.51 -6.68
CA ASP A 8 1.98 11.90 -6.06
C ASP A 8 0.93 10.77 -6.16
N ASP A 9 1.37 9.58 -6.55
CA ASP A 9 0.56 8.42 -6.88
C ASP A 9 -0.01 7.76 -5.63
N GLY A 10 0.61 7.94 -4.46
CA GLY A 10 0.18 7.35 -3.19
C GLY A 10 0.91 6.05 -2.83
N LEU A 11 0.35 5.27 -1.90
CA LEU A 11 0.99 4.03 -1.43
C LEU A 11 0.63 2.85 -2.34
N SER A 12 1.61 2.34 -3.07
CA SER A 12 1.46 1.16 -3.95
C SER A 12 0.93 -0.07 -3.22
N VAL A 13 -0.07 -0.71 -3.81
CA VAL A 13 -0.71 -1.93 -3.33
C VAL A 13 -1.10 -2.83 -4.50
N PHE A 14 -1.31 -4.11 -4.21
CA PHE A 14 -1.82 -5.07 -5.19
C PHE A 14 -3.24 -5.50 -4.83
N ARG A 15 -4.11 -5.56 -5.84
CA ARG A 15 -5.50 -5.95 -5.70
C ARG A 15 -5.60 -7.47 -5.70
N SER A 16 -6.09 -8.04 -4.60
CA SER A 16 -6.20 -9.50 -4.41
C SER A 16 -7.05 -10.23 -5.45
N ARG A 17 -7.95 -9.52 -6.14
CA ARG A 17 -8.73 -10.07 -7.27
C ARG A 17 -7.85 -10.42 -8.49
N PHE A 18 -6.70 -9.78 -8.65
CA PHE A 18 -5.86 -9.85 -9.84
C PHE A 18 -4.46 -10.41 -9.58
N ALA A 19 -4.01 -10.46 -8.32
CA ALA A 19 -2.70 -11.00 -7.96
C ALA A 19 -2.79 -11.84 -6.69
N ARG A 20 -2.10 -12.98 -6.70
CA ARG A 20 -1.94 -13.83 -5.52
C ARG A 20 -0.81 -13.30 -4.63
N PRO A 21 -0.90 -13.46 -3.30
CA PRO A 21 0.14 -13.01 -2.38
C PRO A 21 1.55 -13.54 -2.69
N GLU A 22 1.68 -14.77 -3.17
CA GLU A 22 2.95 -15.40 -3.56
C GLU A 22 3.57 -14.71 -4.78
N GLU A 23 2.74 -14.34 -5.76
CA GLU A 23 3.18 -13.61 -6.95
C GLU A 23 3.66 -12.22 -6.58
N VAL A 24 2.94 -11.54 -5.68
CA VAL A 24 3.33 -10.23 -5.14
C VAL A 24 4.66 -10.34 -4.40
N ALA A 25 4.83 -11.32 -3.51
CA ALA A 25 6.08 -11.56 -2.80
C ALA A 25 7.26 -11.78 -3.77
N GLY A 26 7.03 -12.57 -4.82
CA GLY A 26 8.03 -12.88 -5.85
C GLY A 26 8.45 -11.70 -6.73
N ARG A 27 7.68 -10.60 -6.77
CA ARG A 27 8.06 -9.38 -7.52
C ARG A 27 9.20 -8.60 -6.86
N PHE A 28 9.46 -8.81 -5.56
CA PHE A 28 10.45 -8.04 -4.81
C PHE A 28 11.68 -8.89 -4.51
N GLN A 29 12.87 -8.36 -4.84
CA GLN A 29 14.15 -9.02 -4.50
C GLN A 29 14.34 -9.20 -2.99
N ARG A 30 13.73 -8.30 -2.19
CA ARG A 30 13.70 -8.36 -0.73
C ARG A 30 12.27 -8.11 -0.26
N CYS A 31 11.56 -9.18 0.08
CA CYS A 31 10.27 -9.11 0.78
C CYS A 31 10.45 -9.61 2.21
N HIS A 32 10.00 -8.86 3.20
CA HIS A 32 10.02 -9.30 4.61
C HIS A 32 8.64 -9.77 5.11
N GLY A 33 7.59 -9.53 4.34
CA GLY A 33 6.23 -9.96 4.64
C GLY A 33 5.24 -9.39 3.63
N VAL A 34 4.10 -10.07 3.50
CA VAL A 34 2.96 -9.57 2.73
C VAL A 34 1.80 -9.38 3.69
N CYS A 35 1.21 -8.19 3.65
CA CYS A 35 0.03 -7.88 4.44
C CYS A 35 -1.18 -7.70 3.53
N GLU A 36 -2.32 -8.19 3.99
CA GLU A 36 -3.61 -7.94 3.37
C GLU A 36 -4.33 -6.79 4.09
N LEU A 37 -4.91 -5.89 3.31
CA LEU A 37 -5.75 -4.80 3.79
C LEU A 37 -7.13 -4.87 3.13
N LYS A 38 -8.18 -4.64 3.91
CA LYS A 38 -9.55 -4.52 3.37
C LYS A 38 -9.78 -3.11 2.85
N VAL A 39 -10.22 -2.98 1.60
CA VAL A 39 -10.57 -1.69 0.98
C VAL A 39 -11.60 -0.92 1.81
N SER A 40 -12.56 -1.62 2.43
CA SER A 40 -13.54 -0.99 3.31
C SER A 40 -12.92 -0.38 4.58
N ALA A 41 -11.85 -0.95 5.12
CA ALA A 41 -11.14 -0.39 6.26
C ALA A 41 -10.34 0.86 5.84
N ILE A 42 -9.67 0.81 4.68
CA ILE A 42 -8.97 1.96 4.09
C ILE A 42 -9.93 3.14 3.92
N ARG A 43 -11.11 2.90 3.34
CA ARG A 43 -12.13 3.95 3.13
C ARG A 43 -12.71 4.53 4.42
N LYS A 44 -12.77 3.76 5.50
CA LYS A 44 -13.18 4.28 6.82
C LYS A 44 -12.17 5.28 7.40
N LEU A 45 -10.92 5.25 6.95
CA LEU A 45 -9.88 6.21 7.34
C LEU A 45 -9.91 7.50 6.50
N GLY A 46 -10.89 7.66 5.59
CA GLY A 46 -10.95 8.79 4.67
C GLY A 46 -9.98 8.70 3.49
N LEU A 47 -9.34 7.55 3.31
CA LEU A 47 -8.45 7.24 2.18
C LEU A 47 -9.24 6.57 1.04
N ASP A 48 -8.66 6.50 -0.16
CA ASP A 48 -9.26 5.75 -1.28
C ASP A 48 -8.22 4.88 -1.98
N VAL A 49 -8.68 3.89 -2.76
CA VAL A 49 -7.82 2.99 -3.53
C VAL A 49 -8.14 3.15 -5.01
N ARG A 50 -7.15 3.62 -5.78
CA ARG A 50 -7.30 3.87 -7.22
C ARG A 50 -6.43 2.92 -8.04
N PRO A 51 -6.95 2.30 -9.11
CA PRO A 51 -6.10 1.60 -10.06
C PRO A 51 -5.17 2.62 -10.75
N THR A 52 -3.94 2.22 -10.99
CA THR A 52 -2.90 3.12 -11.56
C THR A 52 -2.82 3.09 -13.07
N SER A 53 -3.15 1.95 -13.69
CA SER A 53 -3.14 1.80 -15.14
C SER A 53 -4.09 0.69 -15.56
N GLU A 54 -4.63 0.80 -16.78
CA GLU A 54 -5.34 -0.30 -17.44
C GLU A 54 -4.39 -1.45 -17.81
N THR A 55 -3.09 -1.16 -17.98
CA THR A 55 -2.07 -2.15 -18.38
C THR A 55 -1.57 -3.05 -17.25
N ASP A 56 -1.67 -2.62 -15.98
CA ASP A 56 -1.48 -3.49 -14.81
C ASP A 56 -2.72 -3.41 -13.91
N PRO A 57 -3.77 -4.21 -14.20
CA PRO A 57 -5.01 -4.19 -13.43
C PRO A 57 -4.84 -4.65 -11.98
N ALA A 58 -3.69 -5.27 -11.64
CA ALA A 58 -3.36 -5.69 -10.30
C ALA A 58 -2.78 -4.54 -9.46
N HIS A 59 -2.07 -3.59 -10.06
CA HIS A 59 -1.48 -2.48 -9.34
C HIS A 59 -2.50 -1.36 -9.06
N ALA A 60 -2.54 -0.92 -7.82
CA ALA A 60 -3.33 0.20 -7.36
C ALA A 60 -2.55 0.99 -6.33
N VAL A 61 -3.08 2.14 -5.97
CA VAL A 61 -2.49 3.05 -4.99
C VAL A 61 -3.52 3.48 -3.97
N ILE A 62 -3.10 3.54 -2.71
CA ILE A 62 -3.87 4.20 -1.65
C ILE A 62 -3.57 5.70 -1.72
N VAL A 63 -4.59 6.50 -1.98
CA VAL A 63 -4.51 7.96 -2.12
C VAL A 63 -5.14 8.69 -0.92
N GLY A 64 -4.81 9.96 -0.76
CA GLY A 64 -5.26 10.79 0.36
C GLY A 64 -4.38 10.67 1.61
N LEU A 65 -3.25 9.97 1.50
CA LEU A 65 -2.24 9.91 2.56
C LEU A 65 -1.41 11.19 2.55
N PRO A 66 -1.27 11.90 3.69
CA PRO A 66 -0.31 12.99 3.80
C PRO A 66 1.11 12.41 3.78
N THR A 67 2.01 13.12 3.11
CA THR A 67 3.45 12.87 3.26
C THR A 67 3.93 13.36 4.63
N TYR A 68 5.05 12.82 5.09
CA TYR A 68 5.65 13.25 6.35
C TYR A 68 5.97 14.76 6.34
N ASP A 69 6.41 15.30 5.19
CA ASP A 69 6.71 16.73 5.05
C ASP A 69 5.45 17.63 5.08
N GLU A 70 4.28 17.11 4.70
CA GLU A 70 3.00 17.85 4.72
C GLU A 70 2.37 17.89 6.12
N ASN A 71 2.30 16.75 6.79
CA ASN A 71 1.77 16.64 8.15
C ASN A 71 2.32 15.39 8.86
N PRO A 72 3.43 15.50 9.61
CA PRO A 72 4.07 14.37 10.27
C PRO A 72 3.13 13.59 11.21
N SER A 73 2.29 14.32 11.94
CA SER A 73 1.40 13.75 12.97
C SER A 73 0.30 12.91 12.32
N GLU A 74 -0.38 13.45 11.31
CA GLU A 74 -1.43 12.73 10.60
C GLU A 74 -0.85 11.57 9.77
N ALA A 75 0.32 11.75 9.14
CA ALA A 75 1.01 10.68 8.41
C ALA A 75 1.33 9.49 9.33
N LEU A 76 1.87 9.74 10.52
CA LEU A 76 2.18 8.69 11.48
C LEU A 76 0.90 8.02 12.01
N LYS A 77 -0.13 8.80 12.33
CA LYS A 77 -1.42 8.28 12.80
C LYS A 77 -2.07 7.35 11.76
N LEU A 78 -2.13 7.77 10.50
CA LEU A 78 -2.70 6.95 9.42
C LEU A 78 -1.85 5.69 9.14
N ALA A 79 -0.52 5.78 9.23
CA ALA A 79 0.34 4.61 9.13
C ALA A 79 0.05 3.58 10.22
N VAL A 80 -0.14 4.04 11.46
CA VAL A 80 -0.52 3.17 12.59
C VAL A 80 -1.90 2.54 12.38
N GLU A 81 -2.90 3.33 11.94
CA GLU A 81 -4.24 2.80 11.68
C GLU A 81 -4.26 1.80 10.52
N LEU A 82 -3.51 2.05 9.44
CA LEU A 82 -3.33 1.07 8.37
C LEU A 82 -2.68 -0.21 8.90
N ALA A 83 -1.61 -0.10 9.69
CA ALA A 83 -0.93 -1.27 10.27
C ALA A 83 -1.85 -2.09 11.19
N LYS A 84 -2.69 -1.45 12.01
CA LYS A 84 -3.67 -2.14 12.87
C LYS A 84 -4.73 -2.91 12.07
N ASN A 85 -5.10 -2.40 10.89
CA ASN A 85 -6.06 -3.03 10.00
C ASN A 85 -5.43 -4.04 9.03
N ALA A 86 -4.10 -4.13 9.00
CA ALA A 86 -3.36 -5.04 8.17
C ALA A 86 -3.33 -6.44 8.79
N ARG A 87 -3.55 -7.46 7.96
CA ARG A 87 -3.39 -8.86 8.34
C ARG A 87 -2.14 -9.42 7.68
N LEU A 88 -1.13 -9.74 8.48
CA LEU A 88 0.08 -10.41 7.99
C LEU A 88 -0.28 -11.79 7.44
N LEU A 89 0.16 -12.08 6.22
CA LEU A 89 0.04 -13.38 5.58
C LEU A 89 1.30 -14.20 5.90
N GLY A 90 1.12 -15.36 6.53
CA GLY A 90 2.24 -16.16 7.03
C GLY A 90 3.06 -16.84 5.93
N LYS A 91 4.38 -16.95 6.14
CA LYS A 91 5.36 -17.74 5.34
C LYS A 91 5.31 -17.54 3.82
N LEU A 92 5.16 -16.30 3.34
CA LEU A 92 5.20 -16.00 1.91
C LEU A 92 6.55 -15.46 1.41
N CYS A 93 7.36 -14.90 2.29
CA CYS A 93 8.65 -14.32 1.92
C CYS A 93 9.81 -15.16 2.49
N LYS A 94 10.86 -15.31 1.68
CA LYS A 94 12.05 -16.14 1.97
C LYS A 94 13.13 -15.34 2.68
#